data_AF-A0A256WLF0-F1
#
_entry.id   AF-A0A256WLF0-F1
#
_cell.length_a   1.000
_cell.length_b   1.000
_cell.length_c   1.000
_cell.angle_alpha   90.00
_cell.angle_beta   90.00
_cell.angle_gamma   90.00
#
_symmetry.space_group_name_H-M   'P 1'
#
loop_
_entity.id
_entity.type
_entity.pdbx_description
1 polymer ?
#
loop_
_entity_poly.entity_id
_entity_poly.type
_entity_poly.pdbx_seq_one_letter_code
_entity_poly.pdbx_strand_id
1 'polypeptide(L)'
;PIPLMPIVEIMGLFTKPFVLMVRLFANITAGHIIVLGFISLIFIFGGMNAYLGYGVSIVSIAFTLFLSLLEFLVAFIQAYVFTLLSALYIGAAVEESH
;
A
#
# COMPACT_ATOMS: atom_id res chain seq x y z
N PRO A 1 2.95 -1.24 39.00
CA PRO A 1 2.14 -0.72 37.87
C PRO A 1 2.94 0.40 37.17
N ILE A 2 3.62 0.24 36.03
CA ILE A 2 3.05 0.04 34.69
C ILE A 2 4.13 -0.45 33.66
N PRO A 3 4.82 -1.59 33.84
CA PRO A 3 5.85 -2.02 32.87
C PRO A 3 5.29 -2.45 31.49
N LEU A 4 3.97 -2.35 31.27
CA LEU A 4 3.34 -2.68 29.99
C LEU A 4 3.43 -1.57 28.94
N MET A 5 3.65 -0.31 29.33
CA MET A 5 3.66 0.81 28.36
C MET A 5 4.78 0.68 27.31
N PRO A 6 6.05 0.34 27.67
CA PRO A 6 7.12 0.18 26.68
C PRO A 6 6.92 -1.07 25.82
N ILE A 7 6.35 -2.14 26.38
CA ILE A 7 6.08 -3.38 25.65
C ILE A 7 4.98 -3.15 24.60
N VAL A 8 3.91 -2.45 24.98
CA VAL A 8 2.82 -2.11 24.05
C VAL A 8 3.29 -1.10 23.01
N GLU A 9 4.20 -0.19 23.35
CA GLU A 9 4.80 0.76 22.40
C GLU A 9 5.71 0.05 21.39
N ILE A 10 6.56 -0.88 21.83
CA ILE A 10 7.39 -1.74 20.95
C ILE A 10 6.53 -2.66 20.07
N MET A 11 5.50 -3.30 20.65
CA MET A 11 4.56 -4.14 19.89
C MET A 11 3.76 -3.32 18.87
N GLY A 12 3.33 -2.12 19.25
CA GLY A 12 2.65 -1.17 18.35
C GLY A 12 3.58 -0.62 17.26
N LEU A 13 4.86 -0.45 17.57
CA LEU A 13 5.88 0.02 16.62
C LEU A 13 6.25 -1.03 15.59
N PHE A 14 6.16 -2.32 15.91
CA PHE A 14 6.25 -3.40 14.92
C PHE A 14 4.96 -3.56 14.11
N THR A 15 3.81 -3.30 14.73
CA THR A 15 2.50 -3.41 14.08
C THR A 15 2.32 -2.35 12.99
N LYS A 16 2.80 -1.12 13.20
CA LYS A 16 2.71 -0.01 12.20
C LYS A 16 3.37 -0.32 10.83
N PRO A 17 4.63 -0.79 10.75
CA PRO A 17 5.26 -1.19 9.49
C PRO A 17 4.67 -2.50 8.95
N PHE A 18 4.25 -3.43 9.80
CA PHE A 18 3.56 -4.66 9.34
C PHE A 18 2.25 -4.34 8.61
N VAL A 19 1.42 -3.46 9.17
CA VAL A 19 0.18 -2.99 8.54
C VAL A 19 0.46 -2.30 7.20
N LEU A 20 1.59 -1.62 7.07
CA LEU A 20 1.97 -0.99 5.81
C LEU A 20 2.43 -1.98 4.75
N MET A 21 3.23 -2.98 5.11
CA MET A 21 3.63 -4.04 4.18
C MET A 21 2.40 -4.72 3.60
N VAL A 22 1.41 -5.01 4.45
CA VAL A 22 0.11 -5.56 4.04
C VAL A 22 -0.66 -4.57 3.16
N ARG A 23 -0.61 -3.26 3.45
CA ARG A 23 -1.28 -2.21 2.67
C ARG A 23 -0.70 -2.07 1.26
N LEU A 24 0.63 -2.07 1.12
CA LEU A 24 1.30 -2.03 -0.18
C LEU A 24 1.01 -3.31 -0.97
N PHE A 25 1.06 -4.47 -0.32
CA PHE A 25 0.71 -5.75 -0.94
C PHE A 25 -0.74 -5.78 -1.43
N ALA A 26 -1.70 -5.32 -0.62
CA ALA A 26 -3.11 -5.24 -0.98
C ALA A 26 -3.33 -4.30 -2.18
N ASN A 27 -2.64 -3.17 -2.20
CA ASN A 27 -2.67 -2.18 -3.27
C ASN A 27 -2.14 -2.75 -4.62
N ILE A 28 -0.94 -3.32 -4.62
CA ILE A 28 -0.37 -3.98 -5.81
C ILE A 28 -1.23 -5.17 -6.27
N THR A 29 -1.76 -5.95 -5.33
CA THR A 29 -2.67 -7.07 -5.63
C THR A 29 -4.00 -6.57 -6.20
N ALA A 30 -4.56 -5.47 -5.69
CA ALA A 30 -5.81 -4.89 -6.17
C ALA A 30 -5.67 -4.39 -7.61
N GLY A 31 -4.58 -3.69 -7.95
CA GLY A 31 -4.28 -3.31 -9.33
C GLY A 31 -4.19 -4.52 -10.26
N HIS A 32 -3.51 -5.57 -9.83
CA HIS A 32 -3.40 -6.82 -10.60
C HIS A 32 -4.74 -7.57 -10.77
N ILE A 33 -5.56 -7.64 -9.71
CA ILE A 33 -6.92 -8.23 -9.73
C ILE A 33 -7.82 -7.44 -10.70
N ILE A 34 -7.72 -6.11 -10.71
CA ILE A 34 -8.48 -5.25 -11.62
C ILE A 34 -8.11 -5.53 -13.08
N VAL A 35 -6.81 -5.63 -13.39
CA VAL A 35 -6.36 -5.99 -14.74
C VAL A 35 -6.87 -7.36 -15.17
N LEU A 36 -6.78 -8.38 -14.30
CA LEU A 36 -7.32 -9.71 -14.57
C LEU A 36 -8.85 -9.71 -14.78
N GLY A 37 -9.58 -8.91 -13.99
CA GLY A 37 -11.02 -8.72 -14.13
C GLY A 37 -11.40 -8.08 -15.46
N PHE A 38 -10.66 -7.05 -15.89
CA PHE A 38 -10.89 -6.40 -17.18
C PHE A 38 -10.50 -7.27 -18.37
N ILE A 39 -9.38 -8.02 -18.30
CA ILE A 39 -9.03 -9.01 -19.32
C ILE A 39 -10.15 -10.06 -19.47
N SER A 40 -10.71 -10.54 -18.36
CA SER A 40 -11.83 -11.48 -18.37
C SER A 40 -13.09 -10.89 -19.01
N LEU A 41 -13.41 -9.62 -18.72
CA LEU A 41 -14.51 -8.88 -19.35
C LEU A 41 -14.29 -8.69 -20.86
N ILE A 42 -13.07 -8.35 -21.29
CA ILE A 42 -12.72 -8.19 -22.71
C ILE A 42 -12.84 -9.52 -23.45
N PHE A 43 -12.49 -10.64 -22.83
CA PHE A 43 -12.65 -11.97 -23.45
C PHE A 43 -14.13 -12.33 -23.67
N ILE A 44 -15.00 -11.99 -22.71
CA ILE A 44 -16.45 -12.21 -22.79
C ILE A 44 -17.11 -11.28 -23.81
N PHE A 45 -16.82 -9.97 -23.77
CA PHE A 45 -17.40 -8.98 -24.69
C PHE A 45 -16.78 -9.01 -26.09
N GLY A 46 -15.49 -9.31 -26.19
CA GLY A 46 -14.76 -9.47 -27.45
C GLY A 46 -15.25 -10.65 -28.28
N GLY A 47 -15.86 -11.67 -27.64
CA GLY A 47 -16.58 -12.73 -28.32
C GLY A 47 -17.86 -12.28 -29.04
N MET A 48 -18.39 -11.06 -28.77
CA MET A 48 -19.64 -10.57 -29.35
C MET A 48 -19.51 -9.24 -30.11
N ASN A 49 -18.65 -8.29 -29.68
CA ASN A 49 -18.35 -7.04 -30.40
C ASN A 49 -16.99 -6.42 -29.96
N ALA A 50 -15.97 -6.53 -30.82
CA ALA A 50 -14.58 -6.11 -30.52
C ALA A 50 -14.40 -4.59 -30.27
N TYR A 51 -15.24 -3.73 -30.86
CA TYR A 51 -15.05 -2.27 -30.80
C TYR A 51 -15.36 -1.65 -29.43
N LEU A 52 -16.31 -2.20 -28.67
CA LEU A 52 -16.62 -1.72 -27.32
C LEU A 52 -15.62 -2.21 -26.28
N GLY A 53 -15.02 -3.38 -26.50
CA GLY A 53 -13.99 -3.95 -25.61
C GLY A 53 -12.71 -3.10 -25.55
N TYR A 54 -12.31 -2.50 -26.67
CA TYR A 54 -11.12 -1.64 -26.72
C TYR A 54 -11.29 -0.30 -25.97
N GLY A 55 -12.48 0.30 -26.01
CA GLY A 55 -12.75 1.57 -25.31
C GLY A 55 -12.72 1.42 -23.78
N VAL A 56 -13.33 0.35 -23.26
CA VAL A 56 -13.33 0.05 -21.82
C VAL A 56 -11.93 -0.37 -21.33
N SER A 57 -11.18 -1.10 -22.16
CA SER A 57 -9.80 -1.50 -21.87
C SER A 57 -8.87 -0.30 -21.57
N ILE A 58 -8.90 0.72 -22.43
CA ILE A 58 -8.02 1.89 -22.31
C ILE A 58 -8.32 2.70 -21.04
N VAL A 59 -9.60 2.90 -20.73
CA VAL A 59 -10.02 3.62 -19.50
C VAL A 59 -9.55 2.88 -18.24
N SER A 60 -9.68 1.55 -18.20
CA SER A 60 -9.28 0.77 -17.03
C SER A 60 -7.77 0.72 -16.81
N ILE A 61 -6.99 0.68 -17.90
CA ILE A 61 -5.54 0.78 -17.83
C ILE A 61 -5.13 2.16 -17.32
N ALA A 62 -5.72 3.23 -17.85
CA ALA A 62 -5.44 4.59 -17.41
C ALA A 62 -5.76 4.81 -15.92
N PHE A 63 -6.89 4.28 -15.44
CA PHE A 63 -7.29 4.38 -14.04
C PHE A 63 -6.37 3.56 -13.11
N THR A 64 -5.98 2.36 -13.52
CA THR A 64 -5.01 1.53 -12.77
C THR A 64 -3.65 2.21 -12.68
N LEU A 65 -3.18 2.80 -13.77
CA LEU A 65 -1.90 3.52 -13.81
C LEU A 65 -1.93 4.73 -12.85
N PHE A 66 -3.06 5.45 -12.80
CA PHE A 66 -3.25 6.56 -11.88
C PHE A 66 -3.21 6.12 -10.41
N LEU A 67 -3.93 5.05 -10.05
CA LEU A 67 -3.90 4.51 -8.69
C LEU A 67 -2.51 4.01 -8.29
N SER A 68 -1.80 3.32 -9.18
CA SER A 68 -0.44 2.83 -8.94
C SER A 68 0.55 3.97 -8.66
N LEU A 69 0.37 5.12 -9.32
CA LEU A 69 1.19 6.30 -9.06
C LEU A 69 0.93 6.89 -7.66
N LEU A 70 -0.32 6.88 -7.20
CA LEU A 70 -0.66 7.28 -5.83
C LEU A 70 -0.12 6.26 -4.80
N GLU A 71 -0.12 4.97 -5.11
CA GLU A 71 0.46 3.93 -4.24
C GLU A 71 1.97 4.12 -4.07
N PHE A 72 2.69 4.48 -5.14
CA PHE A 72 4.12 4.78 -5.09
C PHE A 72 4.41 5.98 -4.17
N LEU A 73 3.59 7.02 -4.21
CA LEU A 73 3.69 8.17 -3.32
C LEU A 73 3.48 7.78 -1.84
N VAL A 74 2.46 6.95 -1.56
CA VAL A 74 2.20 6.46 -0.19
C VAL A 74 3.35 5.58 0.32
N ALA A 75 3.96 4.76 -0.54
CA ALA A 75 5.11 3.94 -0.19
C ALA A 75 6.29 4.82 0.30
N PHE A 76 6.54 5.93 -0.38
CA PHE A 76 7.57 6.89 -0.02
C PHE A 76 7.29 7.57 1.33
N ILE A 77 6.04 8.02 1.53
CA ILE A 77 5.62 8.66 2.78
C ILE A 77 5.84 7.73 3.96
N GLN A 78 5.65 6.43 3.80
CA GLN A 78 5.80 5.56 4.94
C GLN A 78 7.21 5.02 5.20
N ALA A 79 8.06 4.90 4.16
CA ALA A 79 9.49 4.79 4.42
C ALA A 79 9.99 5.98 5.26
N TYR A 80 9.49 7.18 4.97
CA TYR A 80 9.77 8.39 5.76
C TYR A 80 9.25 8.28 7.20
N VAL A 81 7.97 7.93 7.41
CA VAL A 81 7.40 7.78 8.76
C VAL A 81 8.15 6.73 9.60
N PHE A 82 8.63 5.65 8.99
CA PHE A 82 9.48 4.66 9.68
C PHE A 82 10.79 5.27 10.16
N THR A 83 11.52 5.98 9.28
CA THR A 83 12.77 6.65 9.66
C THR A 83 12.56 7.70 10.75
N LEU A 84 11.44 8.43 10.70
CA LEU A 84 11.09 9.44 11.71
C LEU A 84 10.79 8.81 13.07
N LEU A 85 10.03 7.70 13.10
CA LEU A 85 9.78 6.94 14.33
C LEU A 85 11.09 6.38 14.91
N SER A 86 11.98 5.83 14.08
CA SER A 86 13.28 5.34 14.54
C SER A 86 14.16 6.47 15.09
N ALA A 87 14.18 7.64 14.44
CA ALA A 87 14.93 8.81 14.91
C ALA A 87 14.39 9.32 16.26
N LEU A 88 13.06 9.37 16.42
CA LEU A 88 12.41 9.80 17.66
C LEU A 88 12.69 8.82 18.80
N TYR A 89 12.73 7.51 18.52
CA TYR A 89 13.10 6.50 19.50
C TYR A 89 14.57 6.56 19.90
N ILE A 90 15.48 6.74 18.95
CA ILE A 90 16.91 6.93 19.24
C ILE A 90 17.10 8.20 20.07
N GLY A 91 16.36 9.28 19.77
CA GLY A 91 16.34 10.50 20.58
C GLY A 91 15.87 10.26 22.01
N ALA A 92 14.72 9.58 22.18
CA ALA A 92 14.18 9.28 23.51
C ALA A 92 15.07 8.34 24.33
N ALA A 93 15.69 7.33 23.69
CA ALA A 93 16.63 6.41 24.34
C ALA A 93 17.96 7.08 24.74
N VAL A 94 18.36 8.15 24.04
CA VAL A 94 19.51 8.99 24.43
C VAL A 94 19.18 9.82 25.69
N GLU A 95 17.95 10.32 25.80
CA GLU A 95 17.53 11.20 26.90
C GLU A 95 17.32 10.45 28.23
N GLU A 96 16.96 9.16 28.20
CA GLU A 96 16.89 8.29 29.40
C GLU A 96 18.27 7.88 29.99
N SER A 97 19.38 8.31 29.39
CA SER A 97 20.74 7.94 29.87
C SER A 97 21.34 8.87 30.93
N HIS A 98 20.57 9.83 31.47
CA HIS A 98 20.97 10.70 32.59
C HIS A 98 20.08 10.53 33.81
#